data_AF-A0A239NXE5-F1
#
_entry.id   AF-A0A239NXE5-F1
#
_cell.length_a   1.000
_cell.length_b   1.000
_cell.length_c   1.000
_cell.angle_alpha   90.00
_cell.angle_beta   90.00
_cell.angle_gamma   90.00
#
_symmetry.space_group_name_H-M   'P 1'
#
loop_
_entity.id
_entity.type
_entity.pdbx_description
1 polymer ?
#
loop_
_entity_poly.entity_id
_entity_poly.type
_entity_poly.pdbx_seq_one_letter_code
_entity_poly.pdbx_strand_id
1 'polypeptide(L)'
;MAGLFWEDLRRDLEDPRFLREYVAESVRIMATDAIINALDEARVSAGLSKAELARAIGAEPATVRRLFSSGNANPTLGTLAAMAAALGLRISVEPLSVADREAVTEPLLSGSTTEEGAHRIAELRNDRRRKPIPL
;
A
#
# COMPACT_ATOMS: atom_id res chain seq x y z
N MET A 1 -3.11 -3.01 -27.31
CA MET A 1 -4.14 -2.95 -26.26
C MET A 1 -3.76 -2.06 -25.07
N ALA A 2 -2.47 -1.85 -24.74
CA ALA A 2 -2.08 -0.96 -23.64
C ALA A 2 -2.35 0.55 -23.91
N GLY A 3 -2.28 1.01 -25.18
CA GLY A 3 -2.39 2.43 -25.52
C GLY A 3 -3.69 3.14 -25.12
N LEU A 4 -4.86 2.52 -25.36
CA LEU A 4 -6.16 3.15 -25.08
C LEU A 4 -6.41 3.37 -23.59
N PHE A 5 -6.00 2.43 -22.73
CA PHE A 5 -6.11 2.58 -21.27
C PHE A 5 -5.27 3.75 -20.75
N TRP A 6 -4.06 3.92 -21.29
CA TRP A 6 -3.16 5.00 -20.88
C TRP A 6 -3.63 6.36 -21.35
N GLU A 7 -4.17 6.45 -22.57
CA GLU A 7 -4.74 7.69 -23.09
C GLU A 7 -5.93 8.17 -22.27
N ASP A 8 -6.83 7.25 -21.90
CA ASP A 8 -8.00 7.58 -21.06
C ASP A 8 -7.58 7.98 -19.64
N LEU A 9 -6.68 7.21 -19.01
CA LEU A 9 -6.17 7.55 -17.69
C LEU A 9 -5.45 8.92 -17.70
N ARG A 10 -4.65 9.21 -18.73
CA ARG A 10 -3.97 10.51 -18.86
C ARG A 10 -4.97 11.66 -18.90
N ARG A 11 -6.08 11.50 -19.65
CA ARG A 11 -7.15 12.50 -19.73
C ARG A 11 -7.81 12.70 -18.37
N ASP A 12 -8.10 11.62 -17.64
CA ASP A 12 -8.71 11.71 -16.32
C ASP A 12 -7.79 12.40 -15.29
N LEU A 13 -6.46 12.16 -15.38
CA LEU A 13 -5.46 12.79 -14.52
C LEU A 13 -5.26 14.31 -14.77
N GLU A 14 -5.85 14.87 -15.84
CA GLU A 14 -5.89 16.32 -16.04
C GLU A 14 -6.86 17.01 -15.07
N ASP A 15 -7.86 16.30 -14.53
CA ASP A 15 -8.72 16.81 -13.45
C ASP A 15 -7.95 16.80 -12.11
N PRO A 16 -7.69 17.98 -11.50
CA PRO A 16 -6.95 18.07 -10.24
C PRO A 16 -7.60 17.33 -9.07
N ARG A 17 -8.92 17.10 -9.11
CA ARG A 17 -9.62 16.33 -8.08
C ARG A 17 -9.34 14.85 -8.27
N PHE A 18 -9.57 14.34 -9.48
CA PHE A 18 -9.33 12.94 -9.81
C PHE A 18 -7.86 12.56 -9.59
N LEU A 19 -6.91 13.41 -10.02
CA LEU A 19 -5.48 13.20 -9.80
C LEU A 19 -5.15 13.00 -8.32
N ARG A 20 -5.65 13.88 -7.43
CA ARG A 20 -5.40 13.78 -5.98
C ARG A 20 -5.99 12.50 -5.40
N GLU A 21 -7.23 12.15 -5.78
CA GLU A 21 -7.90 10.92 -5.35
C GLU A 21 -7.10 9.69 -5.82
N TYR A 22 -6.68 9.66 -7.09
CA TYR A 22 -5.92 8.58 -7.68
C TYR A 22 -4.55 8.38 -7.01
N VAL A 23 -3.81 9.47 -6.77
CA VAL A 23 -2.50 9.43 -6.09
C VAL A 23 -2.66 8.96 -4.64
N ALA A 24 -3.60 9.54 -3.90
CA ALA A 24 -3.83 9.18 -2.51
C ALA A 24 -4.23 7.69 -2.35
N GLU A 25 -5.09 7.19 -3.26
CA GLU A 25 -5.46 5.78 -3.28
C GLU A 25 -4.27 4.88 -3.61
N SER A 26 -3.49 5.24 -4.63
CA SER A 26 -2.32 4.47 -5.05
C SER A 26 -1.29 4.34 -3.93
N VAL A 27 -1.01 5.45 -3.22
CA VAL A 27 -0.10 5.46 -2.07
C VAL A 27 -0.65 4.63 -0.91
N ARG A 28 -1.96 4.75 -0.61
CA ARG A 28 -2.60 3.97 0.48
C ARG A 28 -2.48 2.48 0.23
N ILE A 29 -2.81 2.05 -0.98
CA ILE A 29 -2.73 0.66 -1.45
C ILE A 29 -1.30 0.14 -1.27
N MET A 30 -0.32 0.85 -1.82
CA MET A 30 1.10 0.47 -1.75
C MET A 30 1.61 0.38 -0.31
N ALA A 31 1.37 1.41 0.50
CA ALA A 31 1.84 1.46 1.89
C ALA A 31 1.21 0.35 2.74
N THR A 32 -0.08 0.07 2.53
CA THR A 32 -0.79 -0.98 3.26
C THR A 32 -0.20 -2.36 2.97
N ASP A 33 0.12 -2.70 1.72
CA ASP A 33 0.76 -4.00 1.46
C ASP A 33 2.17 -4.08 1.98
N ALA A 34 2.96 -3.02 1.80
CA ALA A 34 4.34 -3.04 2.24
C ALA A 34 4.40 -3.37 3.73
N ILE A 35 3.50 -2.76 4.51
CA ILE A 35 3.37 -3.04 5.94
C ILE A 35 2.83 -4.46 6.18
N ILE A 36 1.73 -4.88 5.53
CA ILE A 36 1.15 -6.22 5.75
C ILE A 36 2.14 -7.32 5.41
N ASN A 37 2.85 -7.21 4.29
CA ASN A 37 3.85 -8.18 3.85
C ASN A 37 5.03 -8.23 4.82
N ALA A 38 5.56 -7.08 5.23
CA ALA A 38 6.63 -7.03 6.24
C ALA A 38 6.20 -7.66 7.58
N LEU A 39 4.95 -7.42 8.01
CA LEU A 39 4.40 -8.05 9.21
C LEU A 39 4.19 -9.57 9.02
N ASP A 40 3.78 -10.04 7.85
CA ASP A 40 3.61 -11.47 7.59
C ASP A 40 4.97 -12.20 7.55
N GLU A 41 5.98 -11.60 6.92
CA GLU A 41 7.35 -12.11 6.89
C GLU A 41 7.96 -12.19 8.29
N ALA A 42 7.81 -11.13 9.09
CA ALA A 42 8.27 -11.12 10.48
C ALA A 42 7.53 -12.15 11.34
N ARG A 43 6.21 -12.29 11.14
CA ARG A 43 5.40 -13.33 11.80
C ARG A 43 5.91 -14.73 11.46
N VAL A 44 6.18 -15.02 10.19
CA VAL A 44 6.73 -16.32 9.76
C VAL A 44 8.12 -16.55 10.38
N SER A 45 8.98 -15.54 10.39
CA SER A 45 10.31 -15.60 10.99
C SER A 45 10.28 -15.86 12.50
N ALA A 46 9.26 -15.34 13.18
CA ALA A 46 9.00 -15.59 14.60
C ALA A 46 8.33 -16.95 14.89
N GLY A 47 8.00 -17.74 13.85
CA GLY A 47 7.33 -19.04 14.01
C GLY A 47 5.88 -18.95 14.49
N LEU A 48 5.25 -17.78 14.43
CA LEU A 48 3.89 -17.56 14.91
C LEU A 48 2.88 -17.86 13.82
N SER A 49 1.79 -18.55 14.12
CA SER A 49 0.62 -18.61 13.25
C SER A 49 -0.16 -17.30 13.26
N LYS A 50 -1.01 -17.09 12.24
CA LYS A 50 -1.93 -15.94 12.17
C LYS A 50 -2.86 -15.87 13.38
N ALA A 51 -3.26 -17.01 13.94
CA ALA A 51 -4.11 -17.09 15.12
C ALA A 51 -3.37 -16.77 16.42
N GLU A 52 -2.09 -17.11 16.52
CA GLU A 52 -1.25 -16.72 17.66
C GLU A 52 -1.00 -15.23 17.67
N LEU A 53 -0.67 -14.64 16.52
CA LEU A 53 -0.53 -13.18 16.41
C LEU A 53 -1.83 -12.46 16.76
N ALA A 54 -2.98 -12.97 16.30
CA ALA A 54 -4.29 -12.41 16.66
C ALA A 54 -4.53 -12.41 18.18
N ARG A 55 -4.26 -13.55 18.84
CA ARG A 55 -4.38 -13.67 20.30
C ARG A 55 -3.43 -12.72 21.04
N ALA A 56 -2.20 -12.56 20.55
CA ALA A 56 -1.21 -11.66 21.15
C ALA A 56 -1.66 -10.19 21.18
N ILE A 57 -2.44 -9.76 20.17
CA ILE A 57 -2.97 -8.39 20.09
C ILE A 57 -4.42 -8.26 20.59
N GLY A 58 -5.00 -9.33 21.17
CA GLY A 58 -6.38 -9.33 21.63
C GLY A 58 -7.42 -9.24 20.50
N ALA A 59 -7.09 -9.70 19.29
CA ALA A 59 -7.98 -9.71 18.13
C ALA A 59 -8.52 -11.11 17.82
N GLU A 60 -9.68 -11.15 17.16
CA GLU A 60 -10.25 -12.39 16.64
C GLU A 60 -9.36 -13.01 15.54
N PRO A 61 -9.07 -14.33 15.58
CA PRO A 61 -8.25 -14.99 14.56
C PRO A 61 -8.76 -14.82 13.12
N ALA A 62 -10.08 -14.70 12.94
CA ALA A 62 -10.69 -14.45 11.63
C ALA A 62 -10.31 -13.06 11.07
N THR A 63 -10.19 -12.05 11.93
CA THR A 63 -9.79 -10.69 11.54
C THR A 63 -8.38 -10.68 10.97
N VAL A 64 -7.43 -11.30 11.66
CA VAL A 64 -6.03 -11.37 11.21
C VAL A 64 -5.88 -12.25 9.96
N ARG A 65 -6.62 -13.37 9.88
CA ARG A 65 -6.66 -14.17 8.64
C ARG A 65 -7.13 -13.35 7.45
N ARG A 66 -8.22 -12.59 7.60
CA ARG A 66 -8.73 -11.72 6.53
C ARG A 66 -7.68 -10.69 6.12
N LEU A 67 -6.97 -10.08 7.08
CA LEU A 67 -5.91 -9.11 6.79
C LEU A 67 -4.80 -9.70 5.90
N PHE A 68 -4.34 -10.92 6.18
CA PHE A 68 -3.27 -11.56 5.41
C PHE A 68 -3.73 -12.30 4.15
N SER A 69 -5.03 -12.39 3.89
CA SER A 69 -5.58 -13.14 2.74
C SER A 69 -6.36 -12.26 1.76
N SER A 70 -6.71 -11.03 2.14
CA SER A 70 -7.48 -10.11 1.30
C SER A 70 -6.55 -9.07 0.71
N GLY A 71 -6.47 -9.01 -0.62
CA GLY A 71 -5.73 -7.93 -1.30
C GLY A 71 -6.29 -6.52 -1.04
N ASN A 72 -7.50 -6.40 -0.49
CA ASN A 72 -8.16 -5.13 -0.20
C ASN A 72 -8.43 -4.93 1.31
N ALA A 73 -7.58 -5.49 2.17
CA ALA A 73 -7.67 -5.22 3.60
C ALA A 73 -7.47 -3.72 3.88
N ASN A 74 -8.30 -3.13 4.75
CA ASN A 74 -8.16 -1.75 5.23
C ASN A 74 -7.99 -1.75 6.76
N PRO A 75 -6.83 -2.22 7.28
CA PRO A 75 -6.56 -2.19 8.71
C PRO A 75 -6.41 -0.75 9.21
N THR A 76 -6.75 -0.53 10.48
CA THR A 76 -6.41 0.73 11.14
C THR A 76 -4.91 0.76 11.47
N LEU A 77 -4.33 1.96 11.56
CA LEU A 77 -2.95 2.13 12.02
C LEU A 77 -2.74 1.51 13.42
N GLY A 78 -3.75 1.58 14.30
CA GLY A 78 -3.69 0.96 15.62
C GLY A 78 -3.53 -0.55 15.56
N THR A 79 -4.25 -1.23 14.67
CA THR A 79 -4.10 -2.68 14.45
C THR A 79 -2.71 -3.01 13.92
N LEU A 80 -2.22 -2.26 12.93
CA LEU A 80 -0.88 -2.47 12.37
C LEU A 80 0.22 -2.26 13.42
N ALA A 81 0.11 -1.20 14.23
CA ALA A 81 1.06 -0.90 15.29
C ALA A 81 1.07 -1.98 16.39
N ALA A 82 -0.11 -2.49 16.77
CA ALA A 82 -0.21 -3.59 17.75
C ALA A 82 0.44 -4.87 17.22
N MET A 83 0.21 -5.22 15.95
CA MET A 83 0.86 -6.36 15.29
C MET A 83 2.39 -6.18 15.23
N ALA A 84 2.85 -4.99 14.84
CA ALA A 84 4.27 -4.67 14.83
C ALA A 84 4.89 -4.86 16.22
N ALA A 85 4.28 -4.31 17.27
CA ALA A 85 4.76 -4.43 18.63
C ALA A 85 4.83 -5.89 19.12
N ALA A 86 3.81 -6.70 18.80
CA ALA A 86 3.81 -8.14 19.12
C ALA A 86 4.92 -8.93 18.40
N LEU A 87 5.46 -8.39 17.30
CA LEU A 87 6.56 -8.95 16.52
C LEU A 87 7.91 -8.30 16.82
N GLY A 88 7.99 -7.41 17.83
CA GLY A 88 9.23 -6.69 18.17
C GLY A 88 9.61 -5.59 17.16
N LEU A 89 8.64 -5.10 16.39
CA LEU A 89 8.79 -4.08 15.36
C LEU A 89 8.11 -2.76 15.75
N ARG A 90 8.44 -1.70 15.01
CA ARG A 90 7.75 -0.39 15.08
C ARG A 90 7.46 0.11 13.67
N ILE A 91 6.43 0.94 13.54
CA ILE A 91 6.13 1.68 12.31
C ILE A 91 6.78 3.06 12.41
N SER A 92 7.50 3.47 11.36
CA SER A 92 8.17 4.77 11.24
C SER A 92 7.76 5.48 9.96
N VAL A 93 7.91 6.81 9.95
CA VAL A 93 7.80 7.65 8.75
C VAL A 93 9.22 7.98 8.28
N GLU A 94 9.45 7.84 6.99
CA GLU A 94 10.74 8.14 6.35
C GLU A 94 10.54 9.13 5.20
N PRO A 95 11.55 9.93 4.84
CA PRO A 95 11.47 10.82 3.70
C PRO A 95 11.28 10.04 2.39
N LEU A 96 10.36 10.52 1.54
CA LEU A 96 10.25 10.05 0.16
C LEU A 96 11.50 10.41 -0.64
N SER A 97 11.87 9.56 -1.62
CA SER A 97 12.93 9.86 -2.59
C SER A 97 12.55 11.09 -3.44
N VAL A 98 13.52 11.71 -4.12
CA VAL A 98 13.24 12.85 -5.02
C VAL A 98 12.17 12.48 -6.05
N ALA A 99 12.35 11.34 -6.73
CA ALA A 99 11.41 10.86 -7.73
C ALA A 99 10.02 10.58 -7.14
N ASP A 100 9.93 10.06 -5.91
CA ASP A 100 8.62 9.80 -5.26
C ASP A 100 7.94 11.10 -4.85
N ARG A 101 8.69 12.14 -4.48
CA ARG A 101 8.12 13.46 -4.21
C ARG A 101 7.51 14.07 -5.47
N GLU A 102 8.21 13.99 -6.60
CA GLU A 102 7.69 14.43 -7.91
C GLU A 102 6.44 13.66 -8.33
N ALA A 103 6.42 12.34 -8.12
CA ALA A 103 5.27 11.51 -8.51
C ALA A 103 4.10 11.56 -7.52
N VAL A 104 4.33 11.86 -6.23
CA VAL A 104 3.30 11.78 -5.19
C VAL A 104 3.03 13.12 -4.56
N THR A 105 4.05 13.73 -3.98
CA THR A 105 3.88 14.94 -3.16
C THR A 105 3.47 16.12 -4.03
N GLU A 106 4.13 16.34 -5.16
CA GLU A 106 3.82 17.45 -6.05
C GLU A 106 2.39 17.38 -6.58
N PRO A 107 1.91 16.27 -7.20
CA PRO A 107 0.52 16.15 -7.64
C PRO A 107 -0.52 16.37 -6.54
N LEU A 108 -0.25 15.90 -5.32
CA LEU A 108 -1.15 16.10 -4.19
C LEU A 108 -1.30 17.59 -3.83
N LEU A 109 -0.18 18.34 -3.88
CA LEU A 109 -0.15 19.76 -3.52
C LEU A 109 -0.61 20.67 -4.68
N SER A 110 -0.01 20.52 -5.85
CA SER A 110 -0.26 21.38 -7.02
C SER A 110 -1.58 21.05 -7.71
N GLY A 111 -2.02 19.78 -7.67
CA GLY A 111 -3.13 19.30 -8.49
C GLY A 111 -2.77 19.13 -9.97
N SER A 112 -1.48 19.01 -10.29
CA SER A 112 -0.98 18.72 -11.64
C SER A 112 0.16 17.71 -11.60
N THR A 113 0.32 16.92 -12.65
CA THR A 113 1.40 15.93 -12.80
C THR A 113 2.06 16.05 -14.16
N THR A 114 3.35 15.68 -14.26
CA THR A 114 4.00 15.44 -15.56
C THR A 114 3.57 14.10 -16.14
N GLU A 115 3.88 13.86 -17.41
CA GLU A 115 3.64 12.57 -18.07
C GLU A 115 4.43 11.44 -17.38
N GLU A 116 5.69 11.70 -17.02
CA GLU A 116 6.54 10.77 -16.28
C GLU A 116 5.97 10.49 -14.89
N GLY A 117 5.49 11.53 -14.19
CA GLY A 117 4.83 11.39 -12.89
C GLY A 117 3.56 10.54 -12.98
N ALA A 118 2.73 10.76 -14.00
CA ALA A 118 1.52 9.99 -14.24
C ALA A 118 1.81 8.51 -14.49
N HIS A 119 2.83 8.21 -15.32
CA HIS A 119 3.26 6.84 -15.56
C HIS A 119 3.75 6.19 -14.26
N ARG A 120 4.57 6.91 -13.49
CA ARG A 120 5.12 6.42 -12.23
C ARG A 120 4.05 6.11 -11.19
N ILE A 121 3.05 6.97 -10.99
CA ILE A 121 1.94 6.69 -10.06
C ILE A 121 1.16 5.44 -10.49
N ALA A 122 0.94 5.27 -11.79
CA ALA A 122 0.24 4.11 -12.31
C ALA A 122 1.08 2.82 -12.23
N GLU A 123 2.41 2.91 -12.35
CA GLU A 123 3.32 1.80 -12.06
C GLU A 123 3.27 1.42 -10.57
N LEU A 124 3.33 2.40 -9.66
CA LEU A 124 3.21 2.18 -8.21
C LEU A 124 1.92 1.42 -7.87
N ARG A 125 0.82 1.72 -8.56
CA ARG A 125 -0.46 1.00 -8.41
C ARG A 125 -0.42 -0.42 -8.99
N ASN A 126 0.32 -0.65 -10.06
CA ASN A 126 0.31 -1.91 -10.82
C ASN A 126 1.33 -2.95 -10.33
N ASP A 127 2.33 -2.57 -9.53
CA ASP A 127 3.41 -3.49 -9.10
C ASP A 127 2.87 -4.71 -8.30
N ARG A 128 1.66 -4.60 -7.72
CA ARG A 128 0.92 -5.74 -7.15
C ARG A 128 0.63 -6.88 -8.14
N ARG A 129 0.52 -6.61 -9.45
CA ARG A 129 0.14 -7.64 -10.43
C ARG A 129 1.26 -8.62 -10.77
N ARG A 130 2.48 -8.45 -10.23
CA ARG A 130 3.66 -9.19 -10.70
C ARG A 130 4.28 -10.20 -9.74
N LYS A 131 3.94 -10.22 -8.45
CA LYS A 131 4.42 -11.27 -7.54
C LYS A 131 3.26 -12.17 -7.09
N PRO A 132 3.17 -13.41 -7.61
CA PRO A 132 2.27 -14.40 -7.03
C PRO A 132 2.76 -14.71 -5.61
N ILE A 133 1.82 -14.77 -4.67
CA ILE A 133 2.04 -15.38 -3.36
C ILE A 133 2.45 -16.84 -3.64
N PRO A 134 3.66 -17.30 -3.26
CA PRO A 134 3.97 -18.71 -3.36
C PRO A 134 3.04 -19.46 -2.41
N LEU A 135 2.33 -20.47 -2.95
CA LEU A 135 1.54 -21.44 -2.19
C LEU A 135 2.42 -22.25 -1.24
#